data_AF-A0AAW2S621-F1
#
_entry.id   AF-A0AAW2S621-F1
#
_cell.length_a   1.000
_cell.length_b   1.000
_cell.length_c   1.000
_cell.angle_alpha   90.00
_cell.angle_beta   90.00
_cell.angle_gamma   90.00
#
_symmetry.space_group_name_H-M   'P 1'
#
loop_
_entity.id
_entity.type
_entity.pdbx_description
1 polymer ?
#
loop_
_entity_poly.entity_id
_entity_poly.type
_entity_poly.pdbx_seq_one_letter_code
_entity_poly.pdbx_strand_id
1 'polypeptide(L)'
;MARVIPLMVVLLSMVVLYNFIMAISPSLEDKNQLLIDPVIGMPGRAKKQKNEMSRFHVALTATETPYSKWQCRIMYYWYKKKKDLPGSEMGKFTRILHSGKPDNLMDEMPTFVVDPLPTGLDRGYVVLNRPWAFVQWLDTATIEEEYILMAEPDHIFLSPLPNLVYDRYPVAFPFSYIKPIKNKKIIRKFFPEEMGPVTNIDPIGNSPVIIKKPPWDLETANKFILHYTYGCDYNLKDCL
;
A
#
# COMPACT_ATOMS: atom_id res chain seq x y z
N MET A 1 47.48 -18.91 -42.77
CA MET A 1 47.46 -19.15 -41.31
C MET A 1 46.05 -18.91 -40.80
N ALA A 2 45.31 -19.98 -40.49
CA ALA A 2 43.93 -19.88 -40.02
C ALA A 2 43.89 -19.32 -38.60
N ARG A 3 43.15 -18.22 -38.37
CA ARG A 3 42.97 -17.64 -37.04
C ARG A 3 42.04 -18.55 -36.24
N VAL A 4 42.60 -19.24 -35.25
CA VAL A 4 41.85 -19.97 -34.23
C VAL A 4 41.15 -18.94 -33.36
N ILE A 5 39.85 -18.76 -33.56
CA ILE A 5 39.02 -17.93 -32.67
C ILE A 5 38.92 -18.70 -31.35
N PRO A 6 39.27 -18.11 -30.20
CA PRO A 6 39.20 -18.80 -28.92
C PRO A 6 37.74 -19.18 -28.66
N LEU A 7 37.49 -20.45 -28.31
CA LEU A 7 36.15 -20.99 -28.00
C LEU A 7 35.37 -20.11 -27.01
N MET A 8 36.08 -19.43 -26.08
CA MET A 8 35.49 -18.47 -25.15
C MET A 8 34.80 -17.28 -25.83
N VAL A 9 35.34 -16.76 -26.93
CA VAL A 9 34.77 -15.60 -27.63
C VAL A 9 33.46 -15.98 -28.32
N VAL A 10 33.37 -17.20 -28.83
CA VAL A 10 32.13 -17.75 -29.41
C VAL A 10 31.09 -18.04 -28.32
N LEU A 11 31.51 -18.55 -27.16
CA LEU A 11 30.60 -18.74 -26.02
C LEU A 11 30.06 -17.40 -25.49
N LEU A 12 30.93 -16.38 -25.36
CA LEU A 12 30.51 -15.07 -24.88
C LEU A 12 29.52 -14.41 -25.84
N SER A 13 29.75 -14.51 -27.15
CA SER A 13 28.83 -13.93 -28.14
C SER A 13 27.47 -14.62 -28.12
N MET A 14 27.42 -15.93 -27.87
CA MET A 14 26.17 -16.69 -27.71
C MET A 14 25.39 -16.26 -26.46
N VAL A 15 26.06 -15.99 -25.33
CA VAL A 15 25.42 -15.51 -24.10
C VAL A 15 24.88 -14.09 -24.28
N VAL A 16 25.65 -13.21 -24.92
CA VAL A 16 25.21 -11.84 -25.23
C VAL A 16 24.02 -11.87 -26.18
N LEU A 17 24.04 -12.73 -27.20
CA LEU A 17 22.93 -12.90 -28.14
C LEU A 17 21.69 -13.46 -27.43
N TYR A 18 21.85 -14.43 -26.53
CA TYR A 18 20.75 -14.97 -25.72
C TYR A 18 20.11 -13.89 -24.84
N ASN A 19 20.92 -13.10 -24.14
CA ASN A 19 20.42 -12.01 -23.30
C ASN A 19 19.77 -10.89 -24.13
N PHE A 20 20.29 -10.62 -25.32
CA PHE A 20 19.72 -9.64 -26.25
C PHE A 20 18.39 -10.12 -26.84
N ILE A 21 18.28 -11.41 -27.20
CA ILE A 21 17.02 -12.02 -27.62
C ILE A 21 16.01 -11.97 -26.47
N MET A 22 16.39 -12.33 -25.24
CA MET A 22 15.51 -12.21 -24.07
C MET A 22 15.06 -10.77 -23.78
N ALA A 23 15.89 -9.78 -24.07
CA ALA A 23 15.56 -8.36 -23.90
C ALA A 23 14.66 -7.80 -25.01
N ILE A 24 14.67 -8.41 -26.21
CA ILE A 24 13.93 -7.94 -27.40
C ILE A 24 12.71 -8.79 -27.71
N SER A 25 12.68 -10.04 -27.24
CA SER A 25 11.49 -10.87 -27.25
C SER A 25 10.39 -10.09 -26.54
N PRO A 26 9.36 -9.61 -27.26
CA PRO A 26 8.15 -9.18 -26.58
C PRO A 26 7.71 -10.39 -25.78
N SER A 27 7.44 -10.22 -24.49
CA SER A 27 6.71 -11.23 -23.73
C SER A 27 5.42 -11.51 -24.52
N LEU A 28 5.45 -12.59 -25.29
CA LEU A 28 4.30 -13.15 -25.99
C LEU A 28 3.33 -13.54 -24.90
N GLU A 29 2.38 -12.63 -24.69
CA GLU A 29 1.07 -12.84 -24.12
C GLU A 29 0.98 -13.97 -23.10
N ASP A 30 1.10 -13.60 -21.83
CA ASP A 30 -0.02 -13.89 -20.95
C ASP A 30 -0.68 -12.55 -20.55
N LYS A 31 -1.38 -11.96 -21.51
CA LYS A 31 -2.18 -10.73 -21.34
C LYS A 31 -3.59 -11.01 -20.81
N ASN A 32 -3.91 -12.25 -20.43
CA ASN A 32 -5.25 -12.60 -19.97
C ASN A 32 -5.20 -13.59 -18.80
N GLN A 33 -4.63 -13.15 -17.69
CA GLN A 33 -5.12 -13.48 -16.35
C GLN A 33 -4.36 -12.63 -15.32
N LEU A 34 -4.83 -11.39 -15.12
CA LEU A 34 -5.05 -10.99 -13.74
C LEU A 34 -5.92 -12.10 -13.17
N LEU A 35 -5.31 -13.03 -12.42
CA LEU A 35 -6.03 -13.99 -11.60
C LEU A 35 -6.82 -13.14 -10.60
N ILE A 36 -7.99 -12.68 -11.04
CA ILE A 36 -9.07 -12.26 -10.19
C ILE A 36 -9.34 -13.53 -9.40
N ASP A 37 -8.90 -13.54 -8.14
CA ASP A 37 -9.25 -14.59 -7.21
C ASP A 37 -10.79 -14.75 -7.30
N PRO A 38 -11.30 -15.94 -7.69
CA PRO A 38 -12.74 -16.14 -7.93
C PRO A 38 -13.59 -15.95 -6.67
N VAL A 39 -12.96 -15.68 -5.52
CA VAL A 39 -13.64 -15.43 -4.24
C VAL A 39 -14.26 -14.02 -4.16
N ILE A 40 -13.80 -13.03 -4.94
CA ILE A 40 -14.36 -11.66 -4.90
C ILE A 40 -15.03 -11.32 -6.23
N GLY A 41 -16.36 -11.48 -6.30
CA GLY A 41 -17.14 -11.01 -7.43
C GLY A 41 -17.14 -9.48 -7.51
N MET A 42 -16.45 -8.91 -8.51
CA MET A 42 -16.58 -7.49 -8.82
C MET A 42 -18.05 -7.17 -9.17
N PRO A 43 -18.67 -6.13 -8.58
CA PRO A 43 -20.00 -5.71 -9.00
C PRO A 43 -19.98 -5.27 -10.48
N GLY A 44 -21.04 -5.61 -11.23
CA GLY A 44 -21.10 -5.40 -12.67
C GLY A 44 -20.92 -3.94 -13.10
N ARG A 45 -19.96 -3.71 -14.02
CA ARG A 45 -19.71 -2.57 -14.92
C ARG A 45 -20.59 -1.31 -14.72
N ALA A 46 -20.42 -0.59 -13.62
CA ALA A 46 -20.90 0.80 -13.54
C ALA A 46 -19.88 1.74 -14.20
N LYS A 47 -20.34 2.62 -15.08
CA LYS A 47 -19.52 3.70 -15.65
C LYS A 47 -19.14 4.67 -14.52
N LYS A 48 -17.85 4.77 -14.20
CA LYS A 48 -17.32 5.79 -13.29
C LYS A 48 -17.49 7.17 -13.95
N GLN A 49 -18.34 8.04 -13.40
CA GLN A 49 -18.34 9.45 -13.79
C GLN A 49 -17.05 10.08 -13.26
N LYS A 50 -16.23 10.61 -14.17
CA LYS A 50 -14.95 11.22 -13.84
C LYS A 50 -15.20 12.65 -13.36
N ASN A 51 -15.28 12.84 -12.05
CA ASN A 51 -15.33 14.14 -11.39
C ASN A 51 -13.95 14.46 -10.79
N GLU A 52 -13.55 15.72 -10.64
CA GLU A 52 -12.29 16.09 -9.97
C GLU A 52 -12.20 15.55 -8.54
N MET A 53 -13.36 15.33 -7.88
CA MET A 53 -13.46 14.67 -6.58
C MET A 53 -13.04 13.19 -6.59
N SER A 54 -12.95 12.52 -7.75
CA SER A 54 -12.52 11.12 -7.83
C SER A 54 -11.01 10.93 -7.60
N ARG A 55 -10.25 12.00 -7.33
CA ARG A 55 -8.85 11.92 -6.93
C ARG A 55 -8.71 11.35 -5.53
N PHE A 56 -7.52 10.82 -5.23
CA PHE A 56 -7.17 10.37 -3.88
C PHE A 56 -6.01 11.16 -3.28
N HIS A 57 -6.14 11.54 -2.01
CA HIS A 57 -5.07 12.12 -1.22
C HIS A 57 -4.04 11.04 -0.88
N VAL A 58 -2.76 11.32 -1.08
CA VAL A 58 -1.69 10.39 -0.73
C VAL A 58 -1.22 10.67 0.70
N ALA A 59 -1.53 9.76 1.62
CA ALA A 59 -1.20 9.88 3.04
C ALA A 59 -0.09 8.89 3.40
N LEU A 60 1.09 9.43 3.74
CA LEU A 60 2.29 8.65 4.07
C LEU A 60 2.58 8.72 5.56
N THR A 61 2.44 7.62 6.31
CA THR A 61 2.88 7.60 7.72
C THR A 61 4.40 7.46 7.82
N ALA A 62 5.03 8.23 8.71
CA ALA A 62 6.48 8.26 8.85
C ALA A 62 6.95 8.48 10.29
N THR A 63 8.19 8.03 10.55
CA THR A 63 8.94 8.36 11.78
C THR A 63 10.03 9.39 11.46
N GLU A 64 10.61 9.96 12.52
CA GLU A 64 11.74 10.88 12.48
C GLU A 64 13.09 10.20 12.23
N THR A 65 13.11 8.88 12.09
CA THR A 65 14.36 8.11 11.92
C THR A 65 15.06 8.47 10.61
N PRO A 66 16.41 8.46 10.55
CA PRO A 66 17.13 8.74 9.31
C PRO A 66 16.73 7.85 8.13
N TYR A 67 16.44 6.57 8.41
CA TYR A 67 15.98 5.62 7.39
C TYR A 67 14.59 6.00 6.85
N SER A 68 13.61 6.26 7.74
CA SER A 68 12.27 6.69 7.32
C SER A 68 12.33 8.01 6.54
N LYS A 69 13.18 8.97 6.94
CA LYS A 69 13.40 10.21 6.18
C LYS A 69 13.89 9.96 4.76
N TRP A 70 14.89 9.08 4.59
CA TRP A 70 15.42 8.73 3.28
C TRP A 70 14.35 8.09 2.38
N GLN A 71 13.58 7.14 2.94
CA GLN A 71 12.46 6.49 2.25
C GLN A 71 11.38 7.49 1.83
N CYS A 72 10.95 8.38 2.75
CA CYS A 72 9.96 9.42 2.47
C CYS A 72 10.38 10.34 1.32
N ARG A 73 11.65 10.75 1.27
CA ARG A 73 12.17 11.59 0.17
C ARG A 73 12.09 10.89 -1.18
N ILE A 74 12.43 9.59 -1.24
CA ILE A 74 12.36 8.81 -2.49
C ILE A 74 10.91 8.67 -2.95
N MET A 75 10.02 8.28 -2.04
CA MET A 75 8.59 8.16 -2.31
C MET A 75 8.02 9.48 -2.83
N TYR A 76 8.30 10.60 -2.13
CA TYR A 76 7.81 11.92 -2.50
C TYR A 76 8.38 12.42 -3.83
N TYR A 77 9.65 12.12 -4.13
CA TYR A 77 10.24 12.39 -5.44
C TYR A 77 9.45 11.71 -6.56
N TRP A 78 9.14 10.41 -6.41
CA TRP A 78 8.40 9.66 -7.41
C TRP A 78 6.93 10.09 -7.50
N TYR A 79 6.28 10.41 -6.37
CA TYR A 79 4.95 11.04 -6.38
C TYR A 79 4.95 12.28 -7.27
N LYS A 80 5.89 13.23 -7.06
CA LYS A 80 5.99 14.45 -7.89
C LYS A 80 6.22 14.14 -9.37
N LYS A 81 6.98 13.09 -9.70
CA LYS A 81 7.24 12.68 -11.10
C LYS A 81 6.03 12.05 -11.78
N LYS A 82 5.06 11.51 -11.02
CA LYS A 82 3.94 10.74 -11.56
C LYS A 82 2.59 11.44 -11.45
N LYS A 83 2.39 12.35 -10.48
CA LYS A 83 1.07 12.93 -10.17
C LYS A 83 0.43 13.72 -11.31
N ASP A 84 1.23 14.44 -12.10
CA ASP A 84 0.73 15.31 -13.17
C ASP A 84 0.78 14.62 -14.56
N LEU A 85 1.15 13.33 -14.60
CA LEU A 85 1.16 12.57 -15.85
C LEU A 85 -0.27 12.13 -16.24
N PRO A 86 -0.55 12.01 -17.56
CA PRO A 86 -1.85 11.52 -18.03
C PRO A 86 -2.23 10.18 -17.40
N GLY A 87 -3.48 10.09 -16.93
CA GLY A 87 -4.01 8.89 -16.27
C GLY A 87 -3.77 8.84 -14.76
N SER A 88 -3.03 9.78 -14.19
CA SER A 88 -2.94 9.89 -12.72
C SER A 88 -4.21 10.54 -12.16
N GLU A 89 -4.70 10.00 -11.05
CA GLU A 89 -5.74 10.60 -10.22
C GLU A 89 -5.22 10.83 -8.79
N MET A 90 -3.90 11.00 -8.65
CA MET A 90 -3.26 11.41 -7.40
C MET A 90 -3.60 12.88 -7.13
N GLY A 91 -4.17 13.14 -5.95
CA GLY A 91 -4.42 14.48 -5.41
C GLY A 91 -3.20 14.99 -4.65
N LYS A 92 -3.44 15.75 -3.58
CA LYS A 92 -2.45 16.25 -2.63
C LYS A 92 -1.74 15.12 -1.89
N PHE A 93 -0.62 15.46 -1.28
CA PHE A 93 0.22 14.56 -0.51
C PHE A 93 0.41 15.12 0.90
N THR A 94 0.34 14.25 1.90
CA THR A 94 0.70 14.56 3.28
C THR A 94 1.57 13.46 3.86
N ARG A 95 2.73 13.83 4.40
CA ARG A 95 3.48 12.98 5.31
C ARG A 95 2.94 13.18 6.73
N ILE A 96 2.38 12.13 7.33
CA ILE A 96 1.91 12.12 8.71
C ILE A 96 3.09 11.68 9.60
N LEU A 97 3.74 12.65 10.23
CA LEU A 97 4.92 12.43 11.07
C LEU A 97 4.48 12.21 12.53
N HIS A 98 4.56 10.97 13.00
CA HIS A 98 4.06 10.58 14.31
C HIS A 98 5.16 10.52 15.40
N SER A 99 6.03 11.53 15.38
CA SER A 99 7.13 11.72 16.34
C SER A 99 6.80 12.73 17.45
N GLY A 100 5.68 13.45 17.33
CA GLY A 100 5.31 14.59 18.17
C GLY A 100 6.18 15.83 17.96
N LYS A 101 7.14 15.81 17.03
CA LYS A 101 8.08 16.92 16.80
C LYS A 101 8.33 17.16 15.31
N PRO A 102 8.41 18.43 14.87
CA PRO A 102 8.77 18.74 13.50
C PRO A 102 10.18 18.26 13.16
N ASP A 103 10.44 18.06 11.87
CA ASP A 103 11.76 17.76 11.36
C ASP A 103 12.09 18.56 10.09
N ASN A 104 13.32 18.42 9.61
CA ASN A 104 13.84 19.13 8.46
C ASN A 104 13.20 18.75 7.11
N LEU A 105 12.38 17.69 7.03
CA LEU A 105 11.68 17.36 5.78
C LEU A 105 10.43 18.21 5.59
N MET A 106 9.95 18.90 6.62
CA MET A 106 8.81 19.82 6.50
C MET A 106 9.07 20.98 5.54
N ASP A 107 10.34 21.34 5.34
CA ASP A 107 10.76 22.35 4.37
C ASP A 107 10.63 21.86 2.91
N GLU A 108 10.54 20.54 2.70
CA GLU A 108 10.57 19.91 1.38
C GLU A 108 9.24 19.25 0.99
N MET A 109 8.52 18.67 1.95
CA MET A 109 7.30 17.91 1.72
C MET A 109 6.20 18.29 2.72
N PRO A 110 4.94 18.44 2.25
CA PRO A 110 3.82 18.73 3.14
C PRO A 110 3.76 17.68 4.25
N THR A 111 3.84 18.14 5.49
CA THR A 111 3.92 17.28 6.66
C THR A 111 2.90 17.73 7.68
N PHE A 112 2.19 16.77 8.25
CA PHE A 112 1.33 16.96 9.40
C PHE A 112 1.96 16.24 10.59
N VAL A 113 2.32 16.98 11.65
CA VAL A 113 2.94 16.41 12.85
C VAL A 113 1.83 15.99 13.81
N VAL A 114 1.91 14.76 14.29
CA VAL A 114 0.99 14.18 15.28
C VAL A 114 1.78 13.56 16.42
N ASP A 115 1.12 13.42 17.57
CA ASP A 115 1.75 12.82 18.73
C ASP A 115 1.90 11.31 18.56
N PRO A 116 3.00 10.72 19.07
CA PRO A 116 3.11 9.27 19.14
C PRO A 116 2.03 8.70 20.08
N LEU A 117 1.78 7.40 19.97
CA LEU A 117 0.90 6.71 20.89
C LEU A 117 1.46 6.85 22.32
N PRO A 118 0.63 7.17 23.34
CA PRO A 118 1.07 7.26 24.72
C PRO A 118 1.82 6.01 25.17
N THR A 119 2.90 6.22 25.93
CA THR A 119 3.80 5.15 26.38
C THR A 119 3.05 4.03 27.10
N GLY A 120 3.30 2.78 26.69
CA GLY A 120 2.72 1.59 27.31
C GLY A 120 1.38 1.14 26.73
N LEU A 121 0.71 1.97 25.92
CA LEU A 121 -0.50 1.55 25.20
C LEU A 121 -0.20 0.63 24.02
N ASP A 122 0.99 0.73 23.44
CA ASP A 122 1.41 -0.13 22.34
C ASP A 122 1.69 -1.57 22.80
N ARG A 123 1.93 -1.80 24.10
CA ARG A 123 2.27 -3.11 24.68
C ARG A 123 3.42 -3.81 23.93
N GLY A 124 4.40 -3.04 23.43
CA GLY A 124 5.52 -3.52 22.62
C GLY A 124 5.22 -3.63 21.12
N TYR A 125 3.98 -3.38 20.69
CA TYR A 125 3.58 -3.34 19.29
C TYR A 125 3.63 -1.93 18.73
N VAL A 126 4.86 -1.46 18.48
CA VAL A 126 5.18 -0.08 18.02
C VAL A 126 4.40 0.37 16.78
N VAL A 127 3.89 -0.58 15.99
CA VAL A 127 3.15 -0.34 14.75
C VAL A 127 1.79 0.33 15.01
N LEU A 128 1.26 0.27 16.25
CA LEU A 128 0.05 0.99 16.66
C LEU A 128 0.15 2.51 16.56
N ASN A 129 1.37 3.06 16.46
CA ASN A 129 1.56 4.49 16.17
C ASN A 129 0.94 4.91 14.83
N ARG A 130 0.87 4.01 13.83
CA ARG A 130 0.35 4.34 12.49
C ARG A 130 -1.15 4.60 12.47
N PRO A 131 -2.03 3.68 12.95
CA PRO A 131 -3.46 3.98 13.04
C PRO A 131 -3.73 5.18 13.95
N TRP A 132 -2.97 5.34 15.04
CA TRP A 132 -3.10 6.52 15.92
C TRP A 132 -2.77 7.83 15.19
N ALA A 133 -1.75 7.83 14.33
CA ALA A 133 -1.40 8.96 13.50
C ALA A 133 -2.53 9.32 12.52
N PHE A 134 -3.16 8.33 11.91
CA PHE A 134 -4.29 8.53 11.01
C PHE A 134 -5.50 9.11 11.74
N VAL A 135 -5.83 8.65 12.95
CA VAL A 135 -6.92 9.21 13.76
C VAL A 135 -6.73 10.72 13.96
N GLN A 136 -5.58 11.12 14.51
CA GLN A 136 -5.27 12.53 14.75
C GLN A 136 -5.29 13.38 13.46
N TRP A 137 -4.74 12.84 12.37
CA TRP A 137 -4.71 13.52 11.08
C TRP A 137 -6.11 13.68 10.48
N LEU A 138 -6.94 12.63 10.50
CA LEU A 138 -8.30 12.66 9.96
C LEU A 138 -9.22 13.59 10.77
N ASP A 139 -9.03 13.67 12.09
CA ASP A 139 -9.83 14.52 12.97
C ASP A 139 -9.56 16.02 12.74
N THR A 140 -8.37 16.38 12.25
CA THR A 140 -7.90 17.77 12.23
C THR A 140 -7.66 18.32 10.83
N ALA A 141 -7.19 17.48 9.89
CA ALA A 141 -6.78 17.94 8.58
C ALA A 141 -7.99 18.18 7.66
N THR A 142 -7.91 19.27 6.87
CA THR A 142 -8.86 19.49 5.77
C THR A 142 -8.37 18.73 4.54
N ILE A 143 -9.08 17.65 4.20
CA ILE A 143 -8.79 16.80 3.03
C ILE A 143 -9.86 17.07 1.96
N GLU A 144 -9.43 17.63 0.82
CA GLU A 144 -10.30 17.99 -0.30
C GLU A 144 -10.70 16.76 -1.13
N GLU A 145 -9.81 15.80 -1.27
CA GLU A 145 -10.04 14.58 -2.04
C GLU A 145 -11.07 13.67 -1.34
N GLU A 146 -11.92 13.00 -2.14
CA GLU A 146 -12.93 12.07 -1.60
C GLU A 146 -12.31 10.75 -1.14
N TYR A 147 -11.15 10.39 -1.68
CA TYR A 147 -10.44 9.14 -1.40
C TYR A 147 -9.08 9.41 -0.78
N ILE A 148 -8.55 8.43 -0.05
CA ILE A 148 -7.24 8.47 0.58
C ILE A 148 -6.50 7.20 0.19
N LEU A 149 -5.28 7.35 -0.35
CA LEU A 149 -4.29 6.30 -0.44
C LEU A 149 -3.48 6.30 0.85
N MET A 150 -3.65 5.28 1.67
CA MET A 150 -2.75 4.96 2.76
C MET A 150 -1.48 4.35 2.16
N ALA A 151 -0.34 5.00 2.37
CA ALA A 151 0.96 4.60 1.84
C ALA A 151 2.01 4.47 2.96
N GLU A 152 3.06 3.70 2.68
CA GLU A 152 4.21 3.50 3.56
C GLU A 152 5.51 3.98 2.89
N PRO A 153 6.56 4.33 3.67
CA PRO A 153 7.77 4.95 3.13
C PRO A 153 8.53 4.09 2.13
N ASP A 154 8.39 2.77 2.20
CA ASP A 154 8.99 1.80 1.29
C ASP A 154 8.22 1.64 -0.04
N HIS A 155 7.12 2.36 -0.23
CA HIS A 155 6.39 2.38 -1.52
C HIS A 155 7.02 3.35 -2.53
N ILE A 156 6.96 2.99 -3.82
CA ILE A 156 7.43 3.83 -4.93
C ILE A 156 6.39 3.81 -6.07
N PHE A 157 6.10 4.99 -6.64
CA PHE A 157 5.25 5.11 -7.83
C PHE A 157 6.07 4.92 -9.11
N LEU A 158 5.90 3.77 -9.76
CA LEU A 158 6.54 3.48 -11.06
C LEU A 158 5.81 4.12 -12.24
N SER A 159 4.49 4.25 -12.14
CA SER A 159 3.58 4.77 -13.17
C SER A 159 2.56 5.74 -12.57
N PRO A 160 1.94 6.62 -13.37
CA PRO A 160 0.75 7.35 -12.91
C PRO A 160 -0.31 6.38 -12.41
N LEU A 161 -0.82 6.63 -11.21
CA LEU A 161 -1.81 5.77 -10.56
C LEU A 161 -3.22 6.38 -10.72
N PRO A 162 -4.15 5.70 -11.43
CA PRO A 162 -5.56 6.07 -11.42
C PRO A 162 -6.21 5.66 -10.10
N ASN A 163 -7.36 6.25 -9.77
CA ASN A 163 -8.15 5.80 -8.64
C ASN A 163 -8.85 4.49 -9.01
N LEU A 164 -8.35 3.39 -8.44
CA LEU A 164 -8.86 2.05 -8.68
C LEU A 164 -10.15 1.75 -7.90
N VAL A 165 -10.53 2.60 -6.94
CA VAL A 165 -11.76 2.43 -6.15
C VAL A 165 -12.99 2.43 -7.05
N TYR A 166 -13.87 1.48 -6.77
CA TYR A 166 -15.14 1.30 -7.45
C TYR A 166 -16.28 1.50 -6.46
N ASP A 167 -17.05 2.57 -6.65
CA ASP A 167 -18.15 2.99 -5.76
C ASP A 167 -17.71 3.05 -4.27
N ARG A 168 -18.16 2.08 -3.46
CA ARG A 168 -17.85 1.97 -2.02
C ARG A 168 -16.81 0.90 -1.69
N TYR A 169 -16.18 0.29 -2.69
CA TYR A 169 -15.25 -0.82 -2.49
C TYR A 169 -13.81 -0.32 -2.48
N PRO A 170 -13.12 -0.35 -1.32
CA PRO A 170 -11.71 0.01 -1.26
C PRO A 170 -10.88 -0.94 -2.11
N VAL A 171 -9.71 -0.47 -2.54
CA VAL A 171 -8.74 -1.29 -3.27
C VAL A 171 -7.49 -1.41 -2.43
N ALA A 172 -7.06 -2.66 -2.23
CA ALA A 172 -5.92 -3.01 -1.40
C ALA A 172 -4.97 -3.94 -2.17
N PHE A 173 -3.69 -3.93 -1.79
CA PHE A 173 -2.76 -4.94 -2.27
C PHE A 173 -2.96 -6.28 -1.53
N PRO A 174 -3.07 -7.41 -2.26
CA PRO A 174 -3.18 -8.73 -1.64
C PRO A 174 -1.81 -9.24 -1.17
N PHE A 175 -1.75 -9.70 0.07
CA PHE A 175 -0.56 -10.32 0.64
C PHE A 175 -0.74 -11.83 0.74
N SER A 176 -0.03 -12.58 -0.10
CA SER A 176 -0.13 -14.04 -0.18
C SER A 176 0.27 -14.78 1.11
N TYR A 177 1.00 -14.12 2.01
CA TYR A 177 1.36 -14.65 3.32
C TYR A 177 0.26 -14.47 4.37
N ILE A 178 -0.69 -13.55 4.16
CA ILE A 178 -1.86 -13.37 5.03
C ILE A 178 -2.84 -14.50 4.71
N LYS A 179 -3.05 -15.40 5.68
CA LYS A 179 -3.89 -16.60 5.49
C LYS A 179 -4.94 -16.69 6.60
N PRO A 180 -6.12 -16.07 6.42
CA PRO A 180 -7.16 -16.03 7.45
C PRO A 180 -7.59 -17.42 7.91
N ILE A 181 -7.80 -18.35 6.98
CA ILE A 181 -8.22 -19.72 7.27
C ILE A 181 -7.25 -20.44 8.21
N LYS A 182 -5.93 -20.24 8.03
CA LYS A 182 -4.89 -20.85 8.88
C LYS A 182 -4.81 -20.22 10.28
N ASN A 183 -5.33 -19.01 10.45
CA ASN A 183 -5.27 -18.23 11.69
C ASN A 183 -6.64 -18.05 12.35
N LYS A 184 -7.60 -18.95 12.07
CA LYS A 184 -9.00 -18.88 12.55
C LYS A 184 -9.11 -18.57 14.04
N LYS A 185 -8.30 -19.21 14.90
CA LYS A 185 -8.35 -19.02 16.36
C LYS A 185 -8.09 -17.58 16.79
N ILE A 186 -7.12 -16.90 16.16
CA ILE A 186 -6.80 -15.51 16.47
C ILE A 186 -7.87 -14.60 15.87
N ILE A 187 -8.25 -14.86 14.63
CA ILE A 187 -9.25 -14.07 13.91
C ILE A 187 -10.60 -14.05 14.62
N ARG A 188 -11.07 -15.17 15.16
CA ARG A 188 -12.36 -15.23 15.86
C ARG A 188 -12.43 -14.36 17.11
N LYS A 189 -11.30 -13.87 17.64
CA LYS A 189 -11.29 -12.86 18.72
C LYS A 189 -11.79 -11.48 18.24
N PHE A 190 -11.62 -11.18 16.96
CA PHE A 190 -11.93 -9.88 16.34
C PHE A 190 -13.03 -9.96 15.28
N PHE A 191 -13.29 -11.15 14.73
CA PHE A 191 -14.34 -11.46 13.77
C PHE A 191 -15.16 -12.68 14.24
N PRO A 192 -16.07 -12.47 15.22
CA PRO A 192 -16.91 -13.53 15.77
C PRO A 192 -17.73 -14.30 14.72
N GLU A 193 -18.29 -15.46 15.10
CA GLU A 193 -18.98 -16.33 14.13
C GLU A 193 -20.23 -15.67 13.54
N GLU A 194 -20.90 -14.82 14.31
CA GLU A 194 -22.05 -14.03 13.91
C GLU A 194 -21.74 -12.99 12.81
N MET A 195 -20.47 -12.57 12.65
CA MET A 195 -20.06 -11.66 11.58
C MET A 195 -19.82 -12.38 10.24
N GLY A 196 -19.82 -13.71 10.25
CA GLY A 196 -19.75 -14.55 9.05
C GLY A 196 -18.57 -15.52 9.03
N PRO A 197 -18.37 -16.23 7.90
CA PRO A 197 -17.26 -17.14 7.73
C PRO A 197 -15.93 -16.39 7.59
N VAL A 198 -14.84 -16.99 8.08
CA VAL A 198 -13.47 -16.41 7.97
C VAL A 198 -13.01 -16.21 6.53
N THR A 199 -13.64 -16.88 5.57
CA THR A 199 -13.41 -16.67 4.13
C THR A 199 -13.86 -15.29 3.64
N ASN A 200 -14.64 -14.54 4.43
CA ASN A 200 -15.02 -13.15 4.12
C ASN A 200 -13.90 -12.15 4.44
N ILE A 201 -12.81 -12.60 5.07
CA ILE A 201 -11.66 -11.74 5.35
C ILE A 201 -10.69 -11.88 4.19
N ASP A 202 -10.50 -10.78 3.47
CA ASP A 202 -9.54 -10.72 2.38
C ASP A 202 -8.10 -10.80 2.92
N PRO A 203 -7.17 -11.45 2.18
CA PRO A 203 -5.76 -11.54 2.56
C PRO A 203 -5.03 -10.22 2.27
N ILE A 204 -5.48 -9.12 2.88
CA ILE A 204 -4.98 -7.76 2.66
C ILE A 204 -4.41 -7.17 3.95
N GLY A 205 -3.56 -6.15 3.80
CA GLY A 205 -3.01 -5.36 4.90
C GLY A 205 -3.66 -3.99 4.99
N ASN A 206 -3.10 -3.14 5.85
CA ASN A 206 -3.46 -1.72 6.00
C ASN A 206 -3.01 -0.86 4.82
N SER A 207 -1.97 -1.28 4.10
CA SER A 207 -1.30 -0.47 3.09
C SER A 207 -0.59 -1.36 2.06
N PRO A 208 -0.51 -0.96 0.78
CA PRO A 208 -1.20 0.19 0.19
C PRO A 208 -2.70 -0.08 0.04
N VAL A 209 -3.51 0.91 0.43
CA VAL A 209 -4.98 0.87 0.36
C VAL A 209 -5.50 2.21 -0.14
N ILE A 210 -6.36 2.21 -1.16
CA ILE A 210 -7.18 3.36 -1.53
C ILE A 210 -8.59 3.13 -0.96
N ILE A 211 -9.04 4.05 -0.12
CA ILE A 211 -10.34 3.99 0.55
C ILE A 211 -11.04 5.35 0.49
N LYS A 212 -12.36 5.35 0.56
CA LYS A 212 -13.16 6.58 0.63
C LYS A 212 -12.98 7.24 2.00
N LYS A 213 -12.86 8.57 2.06
CA LYS A 213 -12.68 9.27 3.35
C LYS A 213 -13.96 9.20 4.21
N PRO A 214 -13.85 9.16 5.55
CA PRO A 214 -14.99 9.31 6.45
C PRO A 214 -15.69 10.68 6.29
N PRO A 215 -17.00 10.84 6.63
CA PRO A 215 -17.94 9.85 7.16
C PRO A 215 -18.69 9.06 6.07
N TRP A 216 -18.28 9.18 4.81
CA TRP A 216 -19.05 8.67 3.66
C TRP A 216 -18.95 7.15 3.45
N ASP A 217 -18.20 6.46 4.31
CA ASP A 217 -18.11 5.00 4.37
C ASP A 217 -18.69 4.50 5.70
N LEU A 218 -20.02 4.56 5.83
CA LEU A 218 -20.76 4.12 7.02
C LEU A 218 -20.81 2.58 7.15
N GLU A 219 -20.38 1.83 6.14
CA GLU A 219 -20.39 0.35 6.12
C GLU A 219 -19.05 -0.25 6.59
N THR A 220 -17.99 0.53 6.74
CA THR A 220 -16.70 0.07 7.29
C THR A 220 -16.77 -0.42 8.73
N ALA A 221 -17.85 -0.12 9.46
CA ALA A 221 -18.09 -0.64 10.81
C ALA A 221 -18.03 -2.19 10.89
N ASN A 222 -18.25 -2.89 9.77
CA ASN A 222 -18.21 -4.35 9.69
C ASN A 222 -17.05 -4.90 8.83
N LYS A 223 -16.12 -4.05 8.38
CA LYS A 223 -14.95 -4.46 7.58
C LYS A 223 -13.70 -4.32 8.44
N PHE A 224 -13.06 -5.44 8.74
CA PHE A 224 -11.85 -5.46 9.56
C PHE A 224 -10.63 -5.54 8.65
N ILE A 225 -9.73 -4.57 8.77
CA ILE A 225 -8.39 -4.68 8.20
C ILE A 225 -7.49 -5.32 9.25
N LEU A 226 -7.14 -6.58 9.04
CA LEU A 226 -6.19 -7.28 9.90
C LEU A 226 -4.77 -7.00 9.42
N HIS A 227 -4.03 -6.19 10.18
CA HIS A 227 -2.64 -5.87 9.89
C HIS A 227 -1.72 -7.00 10.40
N TYR A 228 -1.07 -7.70 9.48
CA TYR A 228 -0.02 -8.68 9.80
C TYR A 228 1.34 -8.03 9.55
N THR A 229 2.18 -7.97 10.58
CA THR A 229 3.57 -7.51 10.45
C THR A 229 4.52 -8.67 10.60
N TYR A 230 5.61 -8.64 9.84
CA TYR A 230 6.73 -9.55 10.03
C TYR A 230 7.27 -9.45 11.46
N GLY A 231 7.49 -10.59 12.12
CA GLY A 231 8.23 -10.67 13.38
C GLY A 231 7.42 -10.53 14.68
N CYS A 232 6.09 -10.35 14.61
CA CYS A 232 5.24 -10.47 15.80
C CYS A 232 4.65 -11.89 15.86
N ASP A 233 5.45 -12.84 16.35
CA ASP A 233 4.91 -14.11 16.83
C ASP A 233 3.95 -13.80 17.98
N TYR A 234 2.64 -13.79 17.70
CA TYR A 234 1.61 -13.68 18.72
C TYR A 234 1.64 -14.94 19.59
N ASN A 235 2.58 -14.99 20.53
CA ASN A 235 2.58 -15.98 21.56
C ASN A 235 1.38 -15.70 22.47
N LEU A 236 0.65 -16.75 22.86
CA LEU A 236 -0.61 -16.68 23.63
C LEU A 236 -0.56 -15.84 24.92
N LYS A 237 0.63 -15.41 25.37
CA LYS A 237 0.84 -14.59 26.55
C LYS A 237 0.57 -13.09 26.32
N ASP A 238 0.68 -12.60 25.09
CA ASP A 238 0.66 -11.15 24.81
C ASP A 238 -0.73 -10.61 24.43
N CYS A 239 -1.76 -11.47 24.40
CA CYS A 239 -3.14 -11.11 24.04
C CYS A 239 -4.14 -11.22 25.21
N LEU A 240 -3.73 -10.85 26.44
CA LEU A 240 -4.61 -10.68 27.59
C LEU A 240 -4.69 -9.21 28.02
#